data_AF-A0A7Y4XIM7-F1
#
_entry.id   AF-A0A7Y4XIM7-F1
#
_cell.length_a   1.000
_cell.length_b   1.000
_cell.length_c   1.000
_cell.angle_alpha   90.00
_cell.angle_beta   90.00
_cell.angle_gamma   90.00
#
_symmetry.space_group_name_H-M   'P 1'
#
loop_
_entity.id
_entity.type
_entity.pdbx_description
1 polymer ?
#
loop_
_entity_poly.entity_id
_entity_poly.type
_entity_poly.pdbx_seq_one_letter_code
_entity_poly.pdbx_strand_id
1 'polypeptide(L)'
;MSPRIADQPIGALRQRFFVYMMASKKDGVLYIGVTSGLPRRVWQHREALIDGFTKQYFVRKLVYYEEHENAAAAIAREKQLKGWRRAWKIALIEKQNPQWNDLWNDIAIP
;
A
#
# COMPACT_ATOMS: atom_id res chain seq x y z
N MET A 1 -32.84 28.55 -28.45
CA MET A 1 -31.38 28.49 -28.70
C MET A 1 -30.70 28.30 -27.37
N SER A 2 -30.29 27.06 -27.09
CA SER A 2 -29.63 26.69 -25.82
C SER A 2 -28.11 26.86 -25.98
N PRO A 3 -27.39 27.58 -25.09
CA PRO A 3 -25.94 27.55 -25.09
C PRO A 3 -25.45 26.21 -24.56
N ARG A 4 -24.44 25.68 -25.27
CA ARG A 4 -23.87 24.34 -25.20
C ARG A 4 -23.39 23.96 -23.80
N ILE A 5 -23.89 22.84 -23.30
CA ILE A 5 -23.24 22.00 -22.29
C ILE A 5 -22.26 21.11 -23.05
N ALA A 6 -20.96 21.41 -23.03
CA ALA A 6 -19.86 20.46 -23.28
C ALA A 6 -18.53 21.21 -23.20
N ASP A 7 -17.74 20.94 -22.15
CA ASP A 7 -16.28 20.77 -22.18
C ASP A 7 -15.68 20.81 -20.74
N GLN A 8 -16.32 20.12 -19.80
CA GLN A 8 -15.56 19.54 -18.69
C GLN A 8 -15.07 18.17 -19.15
N PRO A 9 -13.76 17.91 -19.24
CA PRO A 9 -13.27 16.58 -19.54
C PRO A 9 -13.79 15.64 -18.45
N ILE A 10 -14.41 14.53 -18.85
CA ILE A 10 -14.78 13.41 -17.97
C ILE A 10 -13.55 13.16 -17.07
N GLY A 11 -13.70 13.45 -15.78
CA GLY A 11 -12.58 13.67 -14.87
C GLY A 11 -11.50 12.61 -15.07
N ALA A 12 -10.30 13.05 -15.47
CA ALA A 12 -9.14 12.19 -15.48
C ALA A 12 -8.94 11.71 -14.04
N LEU A 13 -9.42 10.50 -13.73
CA LEU A 13 -9.18 9.82 -12.47
C LEU A 13 -7.65 9.73 -12.34
N ARG A 14 -7.07 10.64 -11.56
CA ARG A 14 -5.63 10.58 -11.24
C ARG A 14 -5.40 9.24 -10.57
N GLN A 15 -4.76 8.33 -11.29
CA GLN A 15 -4.43 7.02 -10.76
C GLN A 15 -3.39 7.20 -9.65
N ARG A 16 -3.80 6.91 -8.42
CA ARG A 16 -2.93 6.96 -7.24
C ARG A 16 -2.09 5.69 -7.17
N PHE A 17 -0.85 5.82 -6.71
CA PHE A 17 0.05 4.70 -6.47
C PHE A 17 0.39 4.65 -4.99
N PHE A 18 0.53 3.44 -4.45
CA PHE A 18 0.79 3.22 -3.04
C PHE A 18 2.05 2.39 -2.88
N VAL A 19 2.89 2.79 -1.93
CA VAL A 19 3.91 1.93 -1.34
C VAL A 19 3.32 1.39 -0.04
N TYR A 20 3.42 0.09 0.20
CA TYR A 20 2.83 -0.53 1.39
C TYR A 20 3.80 -1.52 2.03
N MET A 21 3.64 -1.72 3.35
CA MET A 21 4.31 -2.78 4.08
C MET A 21 3.29 -3.71 4.74
N MET A 22 3.51 -5.01 4.56
CA MET A 22 2.77 -6.04 5.28
C MET A 22 3.71 -6.78 6.24
N ALA A 23 3.17 -7.20 7.38
CA ALA A 23 3.91 -7.91 8.42
C ALA A 23 3.22 -9.22 8.81
N SER A 24 4.01 -10.21 9.24
CA SER A 24 3.45 -11.42 9.88
C SER A 24 3.07 -11.16 11.34
N LYS A 25 3.91 -10.43 12.06
CA LYS A 25 3.70 -9.94 13.44
C LYS A 25 4.60 -8.75 13.71
N LYS A 26 4.43 -8.08 14.85
CA LYS A 26 5.38 -7.07 15.33
C LYS A 26 6.79 -7.67 15.35
N ASP A 27 7.75 -6.95 14.79
CA ASP A 27 9.15 -7.38 14.60
C ASP A 27 9.34 -8.67 13.79
N GLY A 28 8.32 -9.12 13.06
CA GLY A 28 8.38 -10.28 12.17
C GLY A 28 8.85 -9.98 10.74
N VAL A 29 8.54 -10.88 9.82
CA VAL A 29 8.86 -10.71 8.40
C VAL A 29 8.12 -9.48 7.86
N LEU A 30 8.83 -8.62 7.11
CA LEU A 30 8.26 -7.47 6.43
C LEU A 30 8.31 -7.69 4.92
N TYR A 31 7.16 -7.53 4.29
CA TYR A 31 7.03 -7.43 2.85
C TYR A 31 6.79 -5.98 2.46
N ILE A 32 7.42 -5.52 1.37
CA ILE A 32 7.28 -4.16 0.84
C ILE A 32 6.92 -4.27 -0.64
N GLY A 33 5.87 -3.57 -1.04
CA GLY A 33 5.34 -3.60 -2.40
C GLY A 33 4.81 -2.26 -2.89
N VAL A 34 4.52 -2.20 -4.19
CA VAL A 34 3.81 -1.09 -4.85
C VAL A 34 2.53 -1.57 -5.51
N THR A 35 1.49 -0.75 -5.51
CA THR A 35 0.24 -1.02 -6.25
C THR A 35 -0.53 0.26 -6.54
N SER A 36 -1.35 0.27 -7.61
CA SER A 36 -2.36 1.32 -7.85
C SER A 36 -3.75 0.94 -7.32
N GLY A 37 -3.88 -0.21 -6.66
CA GLY A 37 -5.14 -0.73 -6.12
C GLY A 37 -4.92 -1.37 -4.76
N LEU A 38 -4.67 -0.55 -3.74
CA LEU A 38 -4.26 -0.99 -2.41
C LEU A 38 -5.24 -1.99 -1.76
N PRO A 39 -6.57 -1.73 -1.71
CA PRO A 39 -7.50 -2.68 -1.09
C PRO A 39 -7.50 -4.05 -1.79
N ARG A 40 -7.57 -4.05 -3.12
CA ARG A 40 -7.52 -5.28 -3.92
C ARG A 40 -6.24 -6.08 -3.67
N ARG A 41 -5.09 -5.41 -3.63
CA ARG A 41 -3.80 -6.07 -3.43
C ARG A 41 -3.66 -6.65 -2.02
N VAL A 42 -4.06 -5.90 -1.00
CA VAL A 42 -3.99 -6.35 0.39
C VAL A 42 -4.92 -7.55 0.61
N TRP A 43 -6.15 -7.49 0.07
CA TRP A 43 -7.08 -8.61 0.07
C TRP A 43 -6.47 -9.89 -0.54
N GLN A 44 -5.86 -9.78 -1.72
CA GLN A 44 -5.20 -10.93 -2.38
C GLN A 44 -4.11 -11.59 -1.53
N HIS A 45 -3.30 -10.79 -0.82
CA HIS A 45 -2.27 -11.32 0.07
C HIS A 45 -2.84 -11.95 1.35
N ARG A 46 -3.88 -11.34 1.94
CA ARG A 46 -4.58 -11.86 3.13
C ARG A 46 -5.19 -13.22 2.88
N GLU A 47 -5.92 -13.34 1.77
CA GLU A 47 -6.61 -14.57 1.36
C GLU A 47 -5.67 -15.63 0.76
N ALA A 48 -4.35 -15.37 0.75
CA ALA A 48 -3.34 -16.27 0.21
C ALA A 48 -3.61 -16.69 -1.26
N LEU A 49 -4.27 -15.80 -2.02
CA LEU A 49 -4.64 -16.00 -3.43
C LEU A 49 -3.46 -15.80 -4.38
N ILE A 50 -2.33 -15.30 -3.86
CA ILE A 50 -1.05 -15.21 -4.57
C ILE A 50 -0.13 -16.26 -3.95
N ASP A 51 0.25 -17.26 -4.75
CA ASP A 51 1.31 -18.18 -4.37
C ASP A 51 2.66 -17.44 -4.27
N GLY A 52 3.38 -17.61 -3.17
CA GLY A 52 4.66 -16.95 -2.92
C GLY A 52 4.97 -16.64 -1.45
N PHE A 53 5.97 -15.76 -1.25
CA PHE A 53 6.58 -15.43 0.06
C PHE A 53 5.55 -15.02 1.14
N THR A 54 4.52 -14.24 0.80
CA THR A 54 3.52 -13.79 1.78
C THR A 54 2.65 -14.93 2.32
N LYS A 55 2.38 -15.96 1.49
CA LYS A 55 1.66 -17.17 1.88
C LYS A 55 2.53 -18.09 2.75
N GLN A 56 3.82 -18.20 2.42
CA GLN A 56 4.78 -19.03 3.16
C GLN A 56 5.09 -18.50 4.57
N TYR A 57 5.08 -17.17 4.77
CA TYR A 57 5.45 -16.55 6.05
C TYR A 57 4.29 -15.88 6.81
N PHE A 58 3.03 -16.16 6.44
CA PHE A 58 1.83 -15.60 7.08
C PHE A 58 1.83 -14.06 7.15
N VAL A 59 2.32 -13.39 6.11
CA VAL A 59 2.41 -11.92 6.06
C VAL A 59 1.04 -11.36 5.68
N ARG A 60 0.16 -11.21 6.68
CA ARG A 60 -1.26 -10.88 6.46
C ARG A 60 -1.69 -9.50 6.97
N LYS A 61 -0.91 -8.85 7.85
CA LYS A 61 -1.28 -7.55 8.44
C LYS A 61 -0.76 -6.41 7.59
N LEU A 62 -1.63 -5.50 7.16
CA LEU A 62 -1.18 -4.23 6.58
C LEU A 62 -0.76 -3.32 7.73
N VAL A 63 0.51 -2.91 7.78
CA VAL A 63 1.02 -2.12 8.92
C VAL A 63 1.46 -0.72 8.52
N TYR A 64 1.61 -0.46 7.22
CA TYR A 64 1.99 0.83 6.67
C TYR A 64 1.53 0.96 5.21
N TYR A 65 1.11 2.16 4.82
CA TYR A 65 1.02 2.56 3.42
C TYR A 65 1.25 4.07 3.27
N GLU A 66 1.71 4.49 2.09
CA GLU A 66 1.81 5.90 1.71
C GLU A 66 1.45 6.08 0.22
N GLU A 67 0.85 7.22 -0.11
CA GLU A 67 0.37 7.54 -1.46
C GLU A 67 1.40 8.35 -2.26
N HIS A 68 1.43 8.12 -3.57
CA HIS A 68 2.29 8.76 -4.55
C HIS A 68 1.50 9.14 -5.80
N GLU A 69 1.86 10.28 -6.40
CA GLU A 69 1.16 10.84 -7.56
C GLU A 69 1.39 10.06 -8.85
N ASN A 70 2.47 9.28 -8.93
CA ASN A 70 2.82 8.49 -10.11
C ASN A 70 3.60 7.22 -9.76
N ALA A 71 3.62 6.28 -10.69
CA ALA A 71 4.29 4.98 -10.52
C ALA A 71 5.79 5.10 -10.26
N ALA A 72 6.47 6.04 -10.94
CA ALA A 72 7.91 6.21 -10.82
C ALA A 72 8.32 6.63 -9.40
N ALA A 73 7.57 7.56 -8.80
CA ALA A 73 7.77 7.99 -7.42
C ALA A 73 7.57 6.82 -6.44
N ALA A 74 6.48 6.05 -6.59
CA ALA A 74 6.22 4.88 -5.75
C ALA A 74 7.33 3.81 -5.89
N ILE A 75 7.79 3.51 -7.10
CA ILE A 75 8.85 2.53 -7.35
C ILE A 75 10.19 2.99 -6.77
N ALA A 76 10.55 4.27 -6.97
CA ALA A 76 11.77 4.82 -6.40
C ALA A 76 11.77 4.72 -4.87
N ARG A 77 10.61 5.02 -4.26
CA ARG A 77 10.41 4.93 -2.83
C ARG A 77 10.44 3.49 -2.31
N GLU A 78 9.83 2.55 -3.02
CA GLU A 78 9.92 1.12 -2.70
C GLU A 78 11.38 0.63 -2.69
N LYS A 79 12.18 1.03 -3.68
CA LYS A 79 13.61 0.70 -3.76
C LYS A 79 14.38 1.27 -2.56
N GLN A 80 14.13 2.53 -2.20
CA GLN A 80 14.73 3.14 -1.00
C GLN A 80 14.38 2.33 0.26
N LEU A 81 13.09 2.05 0.47
CA LEU A 81 12.63 1.32 1.63
C LEU A 81 13.22 -0.08 1.67
N LYS A 82 13.29 -0.81 0.56
CA LYS A 82 13.93 -2.15 0.51
C LYS A 82 15.40 -2.08 0.97
N GLY A 83 16.14 -1.04 0.56
CA GLY A 83 17.54 -0.81 0.94
C GLY A 83 17.75 -0.32 2.38
N TRP A 84 16.71 0.10 3.11
CA TRP A 84 16.87 0.59 4.48
C TRP A 84 17.23 -0.51 5.48
N ARG A 85 17.95 -0.11 6.54
CA ARG A 85 18.11 -0.94 7.73
C ARG A 85 16.75 -1.25 8.34
N ARG A 86 16.63 -2.43 8.94
CA ARG A 86 15.38 -2.90 9.56
C ARG A 86 14.85 -1.93 10.61
N ALA A 87 15.71 -1.38 11.46
CA ALA A 87 15.33 -0.42 12.49
C ALA A 87 14.63 0.84 11.92
N TRP A 88 15.06 1.31 10.74
CA TRP A 88 14.45 2.50 10.13
C TRP A 88 13.08 2.21 9.54
N LYS A 89 12.87 0.99 9.02
CA LYS A 89 11.54 0.53 8.58
C LYS A 89 10.58 0.44 9.77
N ILE A 90 11.03 -0.10 10.90
CA ILE A 90 10.25 -0.18 12.14
C ILE A 90 9.90 1.22 12.64
N ALA A 91 10.88 2.12 12.72
CA ALA A 91 10.64 3.49 13.16
C ALA A 91 9.63 4.23 12.25
N LEU A 92 9.67 3.97 10.94
CA LEU A 92 8.70 4.53 9.99
C LEU A 92 7.28 3.99 10.26
N ILE A 93 7.13 2.68 10.47
CA ILE A 93 5.85 2.05 10.82
C ILE A 93 5.33 2.65 12.13
N GLU A 94 6.15 2.64 13.18
CA GLU A 94 5.75 3.07 14.53
C GLU A 94 5.43 4.57 14.63
N LYS A 95 5.98 5.40 13.74
CA LYS A 95 5.62 6.81 13.63
C LYS A 95 4.15 7.03 13.29
N GLN A 96 3.54 6.14 12.49
CA GLN A 96 2.14 6.26 12.04
C GLN A 96 1.23 5.23 12.69
N ASN A 97 1.77 4.08 13.07
CA ASN A 97 1.04 2.92 13.57
C ASN A 97 1.81 2.29 14.76
N PRO A 98 1.93 2.99 15.90
CA PRO A 98 2.75 2.55 17.04
C PRO A 98 2.29 1.21 17.64
N GLN A 99 1.00 0.90 17.53
CA GLN A 99 0.41 -0.34 18.01
C GLN A 99 0.47 -1.49 17.00
N TRP A 100 1.02 -1.25 15.80
CA TRP A 100 1.08 -2.25 14.72
C TRP A 100 -0.30 -2.84 14.39
N ASN A 101 -1.33 -1.99 14.44
CA ASN A 101 -2.68 -2.35 14.08
C ASN A 101 -2.72 -2.78 12.61
N ASP A 102 -3.63 -3.70 12.30
CA ASP A 102 -3.90 -4.07 10.91
C ASP A 102 -4.76 -2.99 10.25
N LEU A 103 -4.14 -2.19 9.39
CA LEU A 103 -4.74 -1.02 8.71
C LEU A 103 -5.72 -1.42 7.59
N TRP A 104 -6.01 -2.71 7.42
CA TRP A 104 -6.98 -3.18 6.45
C TRP A 104 -8.35 -2.53 6.62
N ASN A 105 -8.83 -2.40 7.86
CA ASN A 105 -10.15 -1.83 8.13
C ASN A 105 -10.25 -0.37 7.70
N ASP A 106 -9.13 0.36 7.65
CA ASP A 106 -9.07 1.76 7.24
C ASP A 106 -9.18 1.94 5.71
N ILE A 107 -8.97 0.85 4.95
CA ILE A 107 -9.00 0.87 3.47
C ILE A 107 -10.05 -0.06 2.86
N ALA A 108 -10.66 -0.92 3.67
CA ALA A 108 -11.59 -1.96 3.22
C ALA A 108 -13.06 -1.54 3.24
N ILE A 109 -13.38 -0.41 3.87
CA ILE A 109 -14.75 0.11 3.96
C ILE A 109 -14.82 1.38 3.10
N PRO A 110 -15.70 1.45 2.09
CA PRO A 110 -16.00 2.70 1.39
C PRO A 110 -16.76 3.69 2.27
#